data_AF-A0A962ILF2-F1
#
_entry.id   AF-A0A962ILF2-F1
#
_cell.length_a   1.000
_cell.length_b   1.000
_cell.length_c   1.000
_cell.angle_alpha   90.00
_cell.angle_beta   90.00
_cell.angle_gamma   90.00
#
_symmetry.space_group_name_H-M   'P 1'
#
loop_
_entity.id
_entity.type
_entity.pdbx_description
1 polymer ?
#
loop_
_entity_poly.entity_id
_entity_poly.type
_entity_poly.pdbx_seq_one_letter_code
_entity_poly.pdbx_strand_id
1 'polypeptide(L)'
;MITRAMVALIRKDLYLYRWLIVGTLVGGMLALWLSDLDGNVSLAGHILLVTAIVVHGVILAVHGPLSERQAQSYSFVLSLPVSIGQAAAARVLGSLTGFLLAWAPLLLVVLTLHDGPSGELAWFVGLMVFLLANFGLLLALTVLGRNELWSVTGIVVSNTA
;
A
#
# COMPACT_ATOMS: atom_id res chain seq x y z
N MET A 1 6.56 -2.51 -22.85
CA MET A 1 5.37 -1.94 -23.50
C MET A 1 4.15 -2.22 -22.65
N ILE A 2 3.52 -1.18 -22.07
CA ILE A 2 2.25 -1.32 -21.34
C ILE A 2 1.13 -1.46 -22.37
N THR A 3 0.43 -2.59 -22.38
CA THR A 3 -0.69 -2.82 -23.31
C THR A 3 -2.00 -2.30 -22.73
N ARG A 4 -3.00 -2.05 -23.59
CA ARG A 4 -4.34 -1.59 -23.15
C ARG A 4 -4.98 -2.56 -22.14
N ALA A 5 -4.73 -3.86 -22.31
CA ALA A 5 -5.20 -4.88 -21.38
C ALA A 5 -4.60 -4.73 -19.97
N MET A 6 -3.29 -4.42 -19.87
CA MET A 6 -2.65 -4.16 -18.58
C MET A 6 -3.25 -2.95 -17.87
N VAL A 7 -3.50 -1.85 -18.61
CA VAL A 7 -4.12 -0.64 -18.03
C VAL A 7 -5.53 -0.93 -17.53
N ALA A 8 -6.32 -1.72 -18.26
CA ALA A 8 -7.64 -2.12 -17.83
C ALA A 8 -7.61 -2.94 -16.52
N LEU A 9 -6.64 -3.84 -16.38
CA LEU A 9 -6.42 -4.62 -15.16
C LEU A 9 -6.03 -3.72 -13.97
N ILE A 10 -5.08 -2.80 -14.18
CA ILE A 10 -4.69 -1.82 -13.15
C ILE A 10 -5.91 -1.00 -12.70
N ARG A 11 -6.71 -0.51 -13.64
CA ARG A 11 -7.91 0.29 -13.33
C ARG A 11 -8.96 -0.52 -12.57
N LYS A 12 -9.14 -1.79 -12.92
CA LYS A 12 -10.02 -2.72 -12.19
C LYS A 12 -9.56 -2.85 -10.73
N ASP A 13 -8.28 -3.08 -10.51
CA ASP A 13 -7.72 -3.23 -9.17
C ASP A 13 -7.85 -1.95 -8.35
N LEU A 14 -7.54 -0.79 -8.94
CA LEU A 14 -7.75 0.50 -8.28
C LEU A 14 -9.21 0.76 -7.93
N TYR A 15 -10.14 0.38 -8.82
CA TYR A 15 -11.57 0.50 -8.54
C TYR A 15 -11.98 -0.43 -7.40
N LEU A 16 -11.47 -1.67 -7.35
CA LEU A 16 -11.75 -2.62 -6.28
C LEU A 16 -11.30 -2.07 -4.91
N TYR A 17 -10.10 -1.50 -4.86
CA TYR A 17 -9.52 -0.97 -3.62
C TYR A 17 -9.84 0.51 -3.35
N ARG A 18 -10.72 1.14 -4.14
CA ARG A 18 -11.02 2.58 -4.00
C ARG A 18 -11.48 2.98 -2.59
N TRP A 19 -12.29 2.14 -1.96
CA TRP A 19 -12.81 2.42 -0.62
C TRP A 19 -11.75 2.25 0.45
N LEU A 20 -10.84 1.30 0.26
CA LEU A 20 -9.66 1.17 1.11
C LEU A 20 -8.77 2.41 0.98
N ILE A 21 -8.47 2.85 -0.25
CA ILE A 21 -7.67 4.06 -0.52
C ILE A 21 -8.31 5.30 0.14
N VAL A 22 -9.62 5.51 -0.08
CA VAL A 22 -10.36 6.63 0.51
C VAL A 22 -10.38 6.52 2.03
N GLY A 23 -10.62 5.34 2.58
CA GLY A 23 -10.60 5.10 4.02
C GLY A 23 -9.25 5.40 4.65
N THR A 24 -8.16 4.97 4.02
CA THR A 24 -6.79 5.26 4.46
C THR A 24 -6.48 6.75 4.36
N LEU A 25 -6.93 7.44 3.32
CA LEU A 25 -6.74 8.89 3.21
C LEU A 25 -7.49 9.64 4.31
N VAL A 26 -8.76 9.32 4.53
CA VAL A 26 -9.58 9.97 5.57
C VAL A 26 -9.00 9.66 6.96
N GLY A 27 -8.67 8.39 7.23
CA GLY A 27 -8.06 7.98 8.49
C GLY A 27 -6.68 8.59 8.71
N GLY A 28 -5.86 8.67 7.66
CA GLY A 28 -4.54 9.31 7.71
C GLY A 28 -4.62 10.82 7.93
N MET A 29 -5.56 11.51 7.28
CA MET A 29 -5.81 12.93 7.53
C MET A 29 -6.28 13.19 8.97
N LEU A 30 -7.19 12.36 9.48
CA LEU A 30 -7.62 12.44 10.88
C LEU A 30 -6.44 12.19 11.83
N ALA A 31 -5.60 11.22 11.53
CA ALA A 31 -4.42 10.91 12.31
C ALA A 31 -3.41 12.07 12.34
N LEU A 32 -3.15 12.71 11.19
CA LEU A 32 -2.33 13.91 11.10
C LEU A 32 -2.92 15.08 11.89
N TRP A 33 -4.24 15.27 11.83
CA TRP A 33 -4.90 16.30 12.62
C TRP A 33 -4.78 16.05 14.13
N LEU A 34 -4.89 14.78 14.57
CA LEU A 34 -4.67 14.41 15.97
C LEU A 34 -3.21 14.58 16.41
N SER A 35 -2.26 14.36 15.50
CA SER A 35 -0.82 14.53 15.76
C SER A 35 -0.44 15.97 16.13
N ASP A 36 -1.20 16.96 15.66
CA ASP A 36 -0.98 18.38 15.92
C ASP A 36 -1.55 18.84 17.28
N LEU A 37 -2.27 17.98 18.00
CA LEU A 37 -2.82 18.27 19.32
C LEU A 37 -1.84 17.93 20.44
N ASP A 38 -1.90 18.64 21.57
CA ASP A 38 -0.96 18.45 22.67
C ASP A 38 -1.11 17.13 23.45
N GLY A 39 0.00 16.69 24.03
CA GLY A 39 0.05 15.59 25.01
C GLY A 39 -0.13 14.21 24.38
N ASN A 40 -0.86 13.33 25.08
CA ASN A 40 -1.03 11.93 24.66
C ASN A 40 -1.82 11.78 23.35
N VAL A 41 -2.57 12.81 22.95
CA VAL A 41 -3.36 12.80 21.72
C VAL A 41 -2.45 12.86 20.49
N SER A 42 -1.37 13.66 20.54
CA SER A 42 -0.34 13.69 19.49
C SER A 42 0.19 12.29 19.20
N LEU A 43 0.60 11.57 20.24
CA LEU A 43 1.19 10.25 20.12
C LEU A 43 0.19 9.24 19.54
N ALA A 44 -1.08 9.32 19.95
CA ALA A 44 -2.14 8.50 19.37
C ALA A 44 -2.34 8.79 17.88
N GLY A 45 -2.26 10.05 17.45
CA GLY A 45 -2.30 10.45 16.04
C GLY A 45 -1.19 9.80 15.22
N HIS A 46 0.05 9.85 15.71
CA HIS A 46 1.20 9.24 15.03
C HIS A 46 1.05 7.71 14.90
N ILE A 47 0.63 7.04 15.99
CA ILE A 47 0.40 5.58 15.98
C ILE A 47 -0.72 5.23 15.00
N LEU A 48 -1.82 6.01 15.00
CA LEU A 48 -2.95 5.77 14.11
C LEU A 48 -2.54 5.92 12.65
N LEU A 49 -1.70 6.91 12.32
CA LEU A 49 -1.21 7.12 10.97
C LEU A 49 -0.39 5.94 10.47
N VAL A 50 0.60 5.52 11.27
CA VAL A 50 1.44 4.36 10.95
C VAL A 50 0.57 3.12 10.76
N THR A 51 -0.36 2.89 11.69
CA THR A 51 -1.28 1.75 11.62
C THR A 51 -2.12 1.77 10.35
N ALA A 52 -2.69 2.93 9.98
CA ALA A 52 -3.51 3.06 8.78
C ALA A 52 -2.72 2.72 7.51
N ILE A 53 -1.48 3.23 7.39
CA ILE A 53 -0.62 2.98 6.22
C ILE A 53 -0.16 1.52 6.17
N VAL A 54 0.20 0.93 7.32
CA VAL A 54 0.58 -0.48 7.42
C VAL A 54 -0.57 -1.38 7.01
N VAL A 55 -1.77 -1.18 7.57
CA VAL A 55 -2.97 -1.97 7.23
C VAL A 55 -3.30 -1.83 5.74
N HIS A 56 -3.24 -0.62 5.19
CA HIS A 56 -3.44 -0.36 3.76
C HIS A 56 -2.46 -1.15 2.89
N GLY A 57 -1.17 -1.09 3.25
CA GLY A 57 -0.10 -1.81 2.55
C GLY A 57 -0.28 -3.33 2.60
N VAL A 58 -0.60 -3.87 3.78
CA VAL A 58 -0.84 -5.31 3.96
C VAL A 58 -2.03 -5.77 3.13
N ILE A 59 -3.16 -5.07 3.18
CA ILE A 59 -4.36 -5.47 2.42
C ILE A 59 -4.06 -5.44 0.91
N LEU A 60 -3.41 -4.39 0.40
CA LEU A 60 -3.07 -4.29 -1.02
C LEU A 60 -2.07 -5.35 -1.51
N ALA A 61 -1.09 -5.70 -0.67
CA ALA A 61 -0.06 -6.67 -1.03
C ALA A 61 -0.56 -8.13 -0.93
N VAL A 62 -1.50 -8.41 -0.02
CA VAL A 62 -1.91 -9.78 0.35
C VAL A 62 -3.23 -10.17 -0.31
N HIS A 63 -4.27 -9.32 -0.26
CA HIS A 63 -5.60 -9.70 -0.74
C HIS A 63 -5.69 -9.85 -2.26
N GLY A 64 -4.88 -9.13 -3.05
CA GLY A 64 -4.87 -9.28 -4.50
C GLY A 64 -4.43 -10.69 -4.93
N PRO A 65 -3.18 -11.10 -4.63
CA PRO A 65 -2.67 -12.40 -5.03
C PRO A 65 -3.45 -13.59 -4.47
N LEU A 66 -3.97 -13.50 -3.24
CA LEU A 66 -4.67 -14.60 -2.59
C LEU A 66 -6.11 -14.78 -3.10
N SER A 67 -6.85 -13.69 -3.32
CA SER A 67 -8.24 -13.78 -3.80
C SER A 67 -8.35 -14.37 -5.21
N GLU A 68 -7.42 -14.03 -6.11
CA GLU A 68 -7.40 -14.61 -7.47
C GLU A 68 -6.99 -16.09 -7.49
N ARG A 69 -6.20 -16.54 -6.50
CA ARG A 69 -5.82 -17.95 -6.34
C ARG A 69 -6.99 -18.78 -5.80
N GLN A 70 -7.72 -18.28 -4.80
CA GLN A 70 -8.89 -18.98 -4.24
C GLN A 70 -10.07 -19.06 -5.22
N ALA A 71 -10.27 -18.04 -6.07
CA ALA A 71 -11.42 -17.96 -6.97
C ALA A 71 -11.26 -18.70 -8.33
N GLN A 72 -10.21 -19.51 -8.53
CA GLN A 72 -9.86 -20.10 -9.85
C GLN A 72 -9.85 -19.10 -11.02
N SER A 73 -9.70 -17.80 -10.74
CA SER A 73 -9.75 -16.74 -11.75
C SER A 73 -8.57 -16.80 -12.72
N TYR A 74 -7.51 -17.55 -12.37
CA TYR A 74 -6.43 -17.93 -13.28
C TYR A 74 -6.96 -18.57 -14.58
N SER A 75 -7.98 -19.42 -14.52
CA SER A 75 -8.55 -20.06 -15.72
C SER A 75 -9.26 -19.05 -16.63
N PHE A 76 -9.89 -18.01 -16.06
CA PHE A 76 -10.51 -16.93 -16.81
C PHE A 76 -9.48 -15.95 -17.38
N VAL A 77 -8.43 -15.63 -16.62
CA VAL A 77 -7.33 -14.78 -17.11
C VAL A 77 -6.54 -15.47 -18.22
N LEU A 78 -6.37 -16.80 -18.17
CA LEU A 78 -5.79 -17.59 -19.26
C LEU A 78 -6.67 -17.64 -20.52
N SER A 79 -7.97 -17.34 -20.39
CA SER A 79 -8.87 -17.19 -21.55
C SER A 79 -8.79 -15.80 -22.19
N LEU A 80 -8.21 -14.81 -21.48
CA LEU A 80 -7.92 -13.50 -22.04
C LEU A 80 -6.60 -13.54 -22.83
N PRO A 81 -6.45 -12.76 -23.91
CA PRO A 81 -5.22 -12.67 -24.70
C PRO A 81 -4.15 -11.84 -23.98
N VAL A 82 -3.83 -12.21 -22.73
CA VAL A 82 -2.87 -11.52 -21.86
C VAL A 82 -1.88 -12.55 -21.34
N SER A 83 -0.58 -12.27 -21.48
CA SER A 83 0.44 -13.19 -20.97
C SER A 83 0.48 -13.19 -19.44
N ILE A 84 0.91 -14.30 -18.85
CA ILE A 84 1.05 -14.43 -17.38
C ILE A 84 1.95 -13.31 -16.82
N GLY A 85 3.02 -12.96 -17.51
CA GLY A 85 3.92 -11.87 -17.12
C GLY A 85 3.25 -10.49 -17.16
N GLN A 86 2.37 -10.23 -18.14
CA GLN A 86 1.62 -8.98 -18.22
C GLN A 86 0.59 -8.85 -17.09
N ALA A 87 -0.07 -9.96 -16.72
CA ALA A 87 -1.00 -9.98 -15.59
C ALA A 87 -0.26 -9.75 -14.26
N ALA A 88 0.89 -10.41 -14.06
CA ALA A 88 1.73 -10.21 -12.87
C ALA A 88 2.25 -8.76 -12.77
N ALA A 89 2.74 -8.19 -13.87
CA ALA A 89 3.19 -6.80 -13.91
C ALA A 89 2.03 -5.81 -13.65
N ALA A 90 0.86 -6.05 -14.24
CA ALA A 90 -0.33 -5.22 -13.99
C ALA A 90 -0.74 -5.26 -12.51
N ARG A 91 -0.63 -6.42 -11.85
CA ARG A 91 -0.89 -6.54 -10.41
C ARG A 91 0.11 -5.74 -9.58
N VAL A 92 1.40 -5.91 -9.82
CA VAL A 92 2.45 -5.18 -9.09
C VAL A 92 2.26 -3.67 -9.25
N LEU A 93 2.05 -3.22 -10.48
CA LEU A 93 1.81 -1.80 -10.78
C LEU A 93 0.50 -1.31 -10.17
N GLY A 94 -0.56 -2.13 -10.17
CA GLY A 94 -1.85 -1.78 -9.57
C GLY A 94 -1.76 -1.61 -8.06
N SER A 95 -1.15 -2.57 -7.37
CA SER A 95 -0.93 -2.49 -5.91
C SER A 95 0.01 -1.33 -5.55
N LEU A 96 1.10 -1.14 -6.29
CA LEU A 96 2.01 -0.01 -6.08
C LEU A 96 1.31 1.34 -6.29
N THR A 97 0.54 1.46 -7.37
CA THR A 97 -0.23 2.69 -7.64
C THR A 97 -1.28 2.92 -6.54
N GLY A 98 -1.98 1.88 -6.10
CA GLY A 98 -2.97 1.98 -5.03
C GLY A 98 -2.36 2.38 -3.68
N PHE A 99 -1.15 1.91 -3.38
CA PHE A 99 -0.42 2.35 -2.19
C PHE A 99 0.00 3.81 -2.31
N LEU A 100 0.63 4.19 -3.42
CA LEU A 100 1.09 5.56 -3.68
C LEU A 100 -0.06 6.58 -3.68
N LEU A 101 -1.25 6.21 -4.13
CA LEU A 101 -2.43 7.08 -4.11
C LEU A 101 -2.90 7.45 -2.69
N ALA A 102 -2.68 6.60 -1.69
CA ALA A 102 -2.95 6.93 -0.30
C ALA A 102 -1.74 7.58 0.38
N TRP A 103 -0.55 7.06 0.12
CA TRP A 103 0.70 7.47 0.79
C TRP A 103 1.18 8.85 0.35
N ALA A 104 1.23 9.15 -0.95
CA ALA A 104 1.83 10.37 -1.46
C ALA A 104 1.09 11.65 -1.02
N PRO A 105 -0.26 11.70 -1.04
CA PRO A 105 -0.98 12.87 -0.52
C PRO A 105 -0.74 13.11 0.97
N LEU A 106 -0.66 12.05 1.80
CA LEU A 106 -0.38 12.19 3.23
C LEU A 106 1.03 12.71 3.49
N LEU A 107 2.02 12.21 2.74
CA LEU A 107 3.39 12.75 2.80
C LEU A 107 3.41 14.23 2.38
N LEU A 108 2.70 14.58 1.29
CA LEU A 108 2.64 15.96 0.82
C LEU A 108 2.07 16.90 1.89
N VAL A 109 0.98 16.50 2.56
CA VAL A 109 0.39 17.28 3.67
C VAL A 109 1.43 17.54 4.75
N VAL A 110 2.17 16.52 5.17
CA VAL A 110 3.21 16.68 6.20
C VAL A 110 4.31 17.65 5.78
N LEU A 111 4.77 17.55 4.53
CA LEU A 111 5.77 18.46 3.96
C LEU A 111 5.26 19.91 3.90
N THR A 112 3.95 20.14 3.74
CA THR A 112 3.37 21.48 3.71
C THR A 112 3.05 22.07 5.08
N LEU A 113 2.94 21.24 6.11
CA LEU A 113 2.65 21.69 7.48
C LEU A 113 3.90 22.15 8.24
N HIS A 114 5.10 21.83 7.74
CA HIS A 114 6.36 22.16 8.42
C HIS A 114 7.13 23.27 7.70
N ASP A 115 7.37 24.37 8.40
CA ASP A 115 8.17 25.50 7.92
C ASP A 115 9.67 25.23 8.10
N GLY A 116 10.26 24.48 7.17
CA GLY A 116 11.71 24.25 7.09
C GLY A 116 12.20 22.92 7.71
N PRO A 117 13.51 22.66 7.62
CA PRO A 117 14.09 21.38 8.07
C PRO A 117 14.10 21.28 9.59
N SER A 118 13.08 20.63 10.15
CA SER A 118 13.05 20.20 11.55
C SER A 118 13.51 18.74 11.68
N GLY A 119 14.04 18.38 12.85
CA GLY A 119 14.41 16.99 13.16
C GLY A 119 13.20 16.04 13.10
N GLU A 120 12.03 16.55 13.49
CA GLU A 120 10.75 15.82 13.44
C GLU A 120 10.30 15.56 12.00
N LEU A 121 10.43 16.55 11.11
CA LEU A 121 10.13 16.37 9.69
C LEU A 121 11.05 15.32 9.06
N ALA A 122 12.35 15.37 9.34
CA ALA A 122 13.31 14.39 8.84
C ALA A 122 13.00 12.97 9.34
N TRP A 123 12.67 12.83 10.63
CA TRP A 123 12.22 11.57 11.22
C TRP A 123 10.97 11.04 10.53
N PHE A 124 9.96 11.89 10.33
CA PHE A 124 8.70 11.51 9.74
C PHE A 124 8.82 11.12 8.26
N VAL A 125 9.59 11.89 7.47
CA VAL A 125 9.88 11.54 6.08
C VAL A 125 10.62 10.20 6.02
N GLY A 126 11.58 9.98 6.92
CA GLY A 126 12.28 8.71 7.08
C GLY A 126 11.30 7.55 7.34
N LEU A 127 10.36 7.73 8.26
CA LEU A 127 9.31 6.76 8.57
C LEU A 127 8.41 6.48 7.34
N MET A 128 8.00 7.51 6.60
CA MET A 128 7.17 7.35 5.40
C MET A 128 7.90 6.58 4.28
N VAL A 129 9.18 6.87 4.08
CA VAL A 129 10.03 6.13 3.11
C VAL A 129 10.23 4.69 3.57
N PHE A 130 10.45 4.47 4.87
CA PHE A 130 10.55 3.13 5.45
C PHE A 130 9.26 2.31 5.22
N LEU A 131 8.09 2.90 5.43
CA LEU A 131 6.80 2.23 5.17
C LEU A 131 6.61 1.90 3.67
N LEU A 132 7.05 2.79 2.77
CA LEU A 132 7.05 2.51 1.33
C LEU A 132 7.98 1.34 0.98
N ALA A 133 9.18 1.31 1.55
CA ALA A 133 10.13 0.22 1.35
C ALA A 133 9.58 -1.11 1.88
N ASN A 134 8.97 -1.11 3.07
CA ASN A 134 8.32 -2.28 3.64
C ASN A 134 7.16 -2.80 2.80
N PHE A 135 6.33 -1.91 2.27
CA PHE A 135 5.29 -2.30 1.32
C PHE A 135 5.90 -2.94 0.06
N GLY A 136 6.97 -2.36 -0.49
CA GLY A 136 7.67 -2.92 -1.63
C GLY A 136 8.23 -4.33 -1.37
N LEU A 137 8.85 -4.54 -0.21
CA LEU A 137 9.34 -5.84 0.23
C LEU A 137 8.19 -6.84 0.39
N LEU A 138 7.11 -6.45 1.07
CA LEU A 138 5.94 -7.30 1.26
C LEU A 138 5.32 -7.71 -0.08
N LEU A 139 5.15 -6.75 -0.99
CA LEU A 139 4.61 -7.01 -2.33
C LEU A 139 5.51 -7.96 -3.13
N ALA A 140 6.83 -7.80 -3.05
CA ALA A 140 7.77 -8.72 -3.69
C ALA A 140 7.63 -10.14 -3.12
N LEU A 141 7.57 -10.28 -1.80
CA LEU A 141 7.41 -11.58 -1.14
C LEU A 141 6.06 -12.24 -1.42
N THR A 142 4.96 -11.49 -1.53
CA THR A 142 3.64 -12.07 -1.86
C THR A 142 3.53 -12.48 -3.33
N VAL A 143 4.20 -11.77 -4.23
CA VAL A 143 4.24 -12.11 -5.66
C VAL A 143 5.14 -13.31 -5.94
N LEU A 144 6.34 -13.35 -5.33
CA LEU A 144 7.26 -14.49 -5.44
C LEU A 144 6.77 -15.71 -4.65
N GLY A 145 6.14 -15.45 -3.51
CA GLY A 145 5.56 -16.43 -2.61
C GLY A 145 4.32 -17.09 -3.19
N ARG A 146 4.46 -18.33 -3.66
CA ARG A 146 3.32 -19.10 -4.21
C ARG A 146 2.39 -19.68 -3.14
N ASN A 147 2.76 -19.59 -1.86
CA ASN A 147 1.96 -20.09 -0.73
C ASN A 147 1.64 -18.99 0.30
N GLU A 148 0.63 -19.22 1.14
CA GLU A 148 0.23 -18.30 2.21
C GLU A 148 1.35 -18.05 3.23
N LEU A 149 2.22 -19.05 3.44
CA LEU A 149 3.35 -18.96 4.37
C LEU A 149 4.27 -17.79 4.02
N TRP A 150 4.57 -17.55 2.74
CA TRP A 150 5.39 -16.41 2.30
C TRP A 150 4.71 -15.06 2.54
N SER A 151 3.37 -15.01 2.50
CA SER A 151 2.63 -13.79 2.83
C SER A 151 2.73 -13.50 4.33
N VAL A 152 2.61 -14.53 5.18
CA VAL A 152 2.79 -14.42 6.63
C VAL A 152 4.22 -14.02 6.97
N THR A 153 5.23 -14.69 6.41
CA THR A 153 6.64 -14.33 6.60
C THR A 153 6.91 -12.90 6.16
N GLY A 154 6.35 -12.48 5.03
CA GLY A 154 6.48 -11.12 4.54
C GLY A 154 5.91 -10.09 5.52
N ILE A 155 4.74 -10.36 6.11
CA ILE A 155 4.15 -9.50 7.14
C ILE A 155 5.05 -9.45 8.36
N VAL A 156 5.51 -10.60 8.87
CA VAL A 156 6.36 -10.64 10.06
C VAL A 156 7.65 -9.85 9.81
N VAL A 157 8.40 -10.18 8.76
CA VAL A 157 9.68 -9.53 8.47
C VAL A 157 9.53 -8.03 8.24
N SER A 158 8.51 -7.59 7.50
CA SER A 158 8.35 -6.14 7.21
C SER A 158 7.84 -5.32 8.39
N ASN A 159 7.22 -5.95 9.39
CA ASN A 159 6.68 -5.24 10.55
C ASN A 159 7.53 -5.40 11.82
N THR A 160 8.47 -6.35 11.85
CA THR A 160 9.38 -6.56 13.00
C THR A 160 10.83 -6.13 12.74
N ALA A 161 11.17 -5.76 11.51
CA ALA A 161 12.48 -5.20 11.15
C ALA A 161 12.53 -3.70 11.47
#